data_AF-A0A7K3S880-F1
#
_entry.id   AF-A0A7K3S880-F1
#
_cell.length_a   1.000
_cell.length_b   1.000
_cell.length_c   1.000
_cell.angle_alpha   90.00
_cell.angle_beta   90.00
_cell.angle_gamma   90.00
#
_symmetry.space_group_name_H-M   'P 1'
#
loop_
_entity.id
_entity.type
_entity.pdbx_description
1 polymer ?
#
loop_
_entity_poly.entity_id
_entity_poly.type
_entity_poly.pdbx_seq_one_letter_code
_entity_poly.pdbx_strand_id
1 'polypeptide(L)'
;AAGASAASTVSVPVPATSARAEDKASPRRGWELAHWAVAQSEALRIERVSYADRVWDAGTGWRTERAKGKETGTTAVRIQVVQ
;
A
#
# COMPACT_ATOMS: atom_id res chain seq x y z
N ALA A 1 -16.76 16.67 19.67
CA ALA A 1 -15.42 16.27 19.21
C ALA A 1 -15.18 14.84 19.67
N ALA A 2 -15.30 13.85 18.77
CA ALA A 2 -15.01 12.45 19.08
C ALA A 2 -13.58 12.18 18.62
N GLY A 3 -12.72 11.72 19.54
CA GLY A 3 -11.32 11.43 19.25
C GLY A 3 -11.21 10.31 18.23
N ALA A 4 -10.75 10.64 17.02
CA ALA A 4 -10.25 9.65 16.10
C ALA A 4 -8.95 9.10 16.68
N SER A 5 -8.89 7.80 16.97
CA SER A 5 -7.61 7.10 17.15
C SER A 5 -6.69 7.55 16.02
N ALA A 6 -5.53 8.13 16.35
CA ALA A 6 -4.68 8.78 15.37
C ALA A 6 -4.01 7.73 14.47
N ALA A 7 -4.74 7.28 13.45
CA ALA A 7 -4.25 6.35 12.45
C ALA A 7 -2.98 6.92 11.81
N SER A 8 -1.87 6.23 12.02
CA SER A 8 -0.57 6.65 11.48
C SER A 8 -0.41 6.11 10.07
N THR A 9 -0.23 7.01 9.10
CA THR A 9 -0.03 6.61 7.70
C THR A 9 1.46 6.61 7.38
N VAL A 10 1.98 5.45 7.00
CA VAL A 10 3.36 5.23 6.57
C VAL A 10 3.39 5.09 5.06
N SER A 11 4.25 5.86 4.39
CA SER A 11 4.48 5.74 2.95
C SER A 11 5.83 5.09 2.71
N VAL A 12 5.84 3.89 2.14
CA VAL A 12 7.07 3.15 1.84
C VAL A 12 7.37 3.30 0.35
N PRO A 13 8.44 4.01 -0.04
CA PRO A 13 8.81 4.17 -1.45
C PRO A 13 9.24 2.83 -2.04
N VAL A 14 8.82 2.55 -3.27
CA VAL A 14 9.22 1.36 -4.04
C VAL A 14 10.33 1.80 -4.99
N PRO A 15 11.61 1.55 -4.67
CA PRO A 15 12.71 2.00 -5.52
C PRO A 15 12.70 1.22 -6.84
N ALA A 16 12.73 1.96 -7.94
CA ALA A 16 13.10 1.40 -9.23
C ALA A 16 14.55 0.92 -9.13
N THR A 17 14.79 -0.38 -9.25
CA THR A 17 16.17 -0.84 -9.42
C THR A 17 16.68 -0.28 -10.74
N SER A 18 17.85 0.34 -10.70
CA SER A 18 18.66 0.87 -11.81
C SER A 18 18.16 0.56 -13.23
N ALA A 19 18.15 1.61 -14.08
CA ALA A 19 17.66 1.75 -15.46
C ALA A 19 17.92 0.65 -16.52
N ARG A 20 18.46 -0.51 -16.14
CA ARG A 20 18.72 -1.66 -17.01
C ARG A 20 17.80 -2.85 -16.77
N ALA A 21 17.09 -2.89 -15.64
CA ALA A 21 16.11 -3.94 -15.34
C ALA A 21 14.70 -3.38 -15.60
N GLU A 22 14.27 -3.60 -16.84
CA GLU A 22 12.94 -3.44 -17.45
C GLU A 22 11.78 -3.04 -16.54
N ASP A 23 10.99 -2.08 -17.03
CA ASP A 23 9.83 -1.37 -16.46
C ASP A 23 8.78 -2.18 -15.67
N LYS A 24 8.91 -3.50 -15.62
CA LYS A 24 8.03 -4.43 -14.88
C LYS A 24 8.52 -4.78 -13.48
N ALA A 25 9.78 -4.47 -13.11
CA ALA A 25 10.33 -4.81 -11.80
C ALA A 25 9.72 -3.98 -10.65
N SER A 26 9.47 -2.69 -10.85
CA SER A 26 8.89 -1.81 -9.82
C SER A 26 7.44 -2.17 -9.48
N PRO A 27 6.54 -2.42 -10.46
CA PRO A 27 5.19 -2.92 -10.18
C PRO A 27 5.18 -4.19 -9.33
N ARG A 28 6.08 -5.14 -9.62
CA ARG A 28 6.17 -6.41 -8.92
C ARG A 28 6.67 -6.26 -7.49
N ARG A 29 7.70 -5.45 -7.25
CA ARG A 29 8.23 -5.21 -5.89
C ARG A 29 7.22 -4.49 -4.99
N GLY A 30 6.52 -3.49 -5.52
CA GLY A 30 5.47 -2.83 -4.75
C GLY A 30 4.33 -3.79 -4.40
N TRP A 31 4.03 -4.74 -5.29
CA TRP A 31 3.06 -5.80 -5.00
C TRP A 31 3.53 -6.78 -3.93
N GLU A 32 4.80 -7.21 -3.99
CA GLU A 32 5.42 -8.06 -2.96
C GLU A 32 5.39 -7.38 -1.58
N LEU A 33 5.74 -6.08 -1.52
CA LEU A 33 5.69 -5.30 -0.28
C LEU A 33 4.26 -5.13 0.23
N ALA A 34 3.30 -4.87 -0.65
CA ALA A 34 1.90 -4.77 -0.28
C ALA A 34 1.37 -6.08 0.32
N HIS A 35 1.72 -7.23 -0.26
CA HIS A 35 1.37 -8.54 0.27
C HIS A 35 2.06 -8.88 1.59
N TRP A 36 3.33 -8.50 1.75
CA TRP A 36 4.03 -8.60 3.03
C TRP A 36 3.30 -7.81 4.12
N ALA A 37 2.88 -6.57 3.83
CA ALA A 37 2.16 -5.73 4.77
C ALA A 37 0.82 -6.37 5.19
N VAL A 38 0.08 -6.94 4.24
CA VAL A 38 -1.16 -7.69 4.54
C VAL A 38 -0.88 -8.90 5.43
N ALA A 39 0.17 -9.67 5.15
CA ALA A 39 0.55 -10.83 5.96
C ALA A 39 0.97 -10.44 7.39
N GLN A 40 1.51 -9.22 7.56
CA GLN A 40 1.95 -8.71 8.86
C GLN A 40 0.94 -7.78 9.54
N SER A 41 -0.30 -7.76 9.03
CA SER A 41 -1.33 -6.82 9.47
C SER A 41 -1.76 -7.01 10.92
N GLU A 42 -1.84 -8.24 11.40
CA GLU A 42 -2.20 -8.51 12.79
C GLU A 42 -1.11 -8.05 13.77
N ALA A 43 0.16 -8.33 13.47
CA ALA A 43 1.28 -7.97 14.32
C ALA A 43 1.53 -6.46 14.36
N LEU A 44 1.40 -5.78 13.22
CA LEU A 44 1.64 -4.33 13.08
C LEU A 44 0.37 -3.49 13.22
N ARG A 45 -0.79 -4.11 13.50
CA ARG A 45 -2.10 -3.44 13.61
C ARG A 45 -2.44 -2.61 12.37
N ILE A 46 -2.14 -3.16 11.19
CA ILE A 46 -2.42 -2.53 9.91
C ILE A 46 -3.92 -2.70 9.61
N GLU A 47 -4.60 -1.58 9.42
CA GLU A 47 -6.02 -1.56 9.07
C GLU A 47 -6.25 -1.37 7.57
N ARG A 48 -5.30 -0.72 6.86
CA ARG A 48 -5.38 -0.49 5.42
C ARG A 48 -4.02 -0.52 4.74
N VAL A 49 -3.98 -1.11 3.54
CA VAL A 49 -2.83 -1.04 2.61
C VAL A 49 -3.33 -0.53 1.26
N SER A 50 -2.61 0.42 0.64
CA SER A 50 -2.94 0.93 -0.69
C SER A 50 -1.73 0.91 -1.60
N TYR A 51 -1.92 0.39 -2.81
CA TYR A 51 -0.88 0.33 -3.84
C TYR A 51 -1.52 0.41 -5.23
N ALA A 52 -1.02 1.31 -6.08
CA ALA A 52 -1.62 1.61 -7.38
C ALA A 52 -3.13 1.95 -7.26
N ASP A 53 -3.99 1.18 -7.92
CA ASP A 53 -5.45 1.29 -7.92
C ASP A 53 -6.12 0.30 -6.95
N ARG A 54 -5.35 -0.34 -6.07
CA ARG A 54 -5.81 -1.39 -5.17
C ARG A 54 -5.69 -0.96 -3.73
N VAL A 55 -6.72 -1.29 -2.96
CA VAL A 55 -6.79 -1.05 -1.52
C VAL A 55 -7.17 -2.35 -0.84
N TRP A 56 -6.47 -2.69 0.23
CA TRP A 56 -6.83 -3.74 1.16
C TRP A 56 -7.27 -3.12 2.47
N ASP A 57 -8.40 -3.57 3.01
CA ASP A 57 -8.88 -3.20 4.34
C ASP A 57 -8.98 -4.46 5.22
N ALA A 58 -8.58 -4.35 6.49
CA ALA A 58 -8.72 -5.42 7.47
C ALA A 58 -10.20 -5.83 7.59
N GLY A 59 -10.49 -7.10 7.30
CA GLY A 59 -11.85 -7.67 7.32
C GLY A 59 -12.60 -7.63 5.99
N THR A 60 -12.20 -6.81 5.02
CA THR A 60 -12.84 -6.79 3.68
C THR A 60 -11.96 -7.40 2.59
N GLY A 61 -10.64 -7.35 2.76
CA GLY A 61 -9.69 -7.83 1.76
C GLY A 61 -9.44 -6.81 0.64
N TRP A 62 -8.93 -7.29 -0.49
CA TRP A 62 -8.54 -6.44 -1.62
C TRP A 62 -9.75 -5.97 -2.43
N ARG A 63 -9.77 -4.67 -2.77
CA ARG A 63 -10.67 -4.05 -3.73
C ARG A 63 -9.92 -3.15 -4.69
N THR A 64 -10.46 -2.98 -5.90
CA THR A 64 -9.95 -2.02 -6.88
C THR A 64 -10.72 -0.71 -6.76
N GLU A 65 -10.03 0.37 -6.43
CA GLU A 65 -10.57 1.72 -6.46
C GLU A 65 -10.20 2.34 -7.81
N ARG A 66 -11.19 2.48 -8.71
CA ARG A 66 -10.99 3.13 -10.02
C ARG A 66 -10.55 4.58 -9.80
N ALA A 67 -9.25 4.83 -9.86
CA ALA A 67 -8.70 6.17 -9.83
C ALA A 67 -9.17 6.92 -11.08
N LYS A 68 -10.15 7.82 -10.93
CA LYS A 68 -10.48 8.80 -11.98
C LYS A 68 -9.26 9.71 -12.19
N GLY A 69 -8.43 9.40 -13.18
CA GLY A 69 -7.46 10.33 -13.76
C GLY A 69 -6.23 10.70 -12.91
N LYS A 70 -5.79 9.87 -11.97
CA LYS A 70 -4.48 10.04 -11.31
C LYS A 70 -3.49 9.01 -11.83
N GLU A 71 -2.23 9.43 -12.01
CA GLU A 71 -1.09 8.54 -12.28
C GLU A 71 -1.14 7.31 -11.37
N THR A 72 -0.95 6.13 -11.96
CA THR A 72 -0.92 4.87 -11.24
C THR A 72 0.14 4.95 -10.15
N GLY A 73 -0.28 5.00 -8.87
CA GLY A 73 0.59 5.15 -7.71
C GLY A 73 1.42 3.90 -7.39
N THR A 74 2.22 3.44 -8.35
CA THR A 74 3.13 2.28 -8.22
C THR A 74 4.46 2.63 -7.55
N THR A 75 4.70 3.91 -7.25
CA THR A 75 5.96 4.40 -6.69
C THR A 75 6.05 4.27 -5.18
N ALA A 76 4.94 4.02 -4.49
CA ALA A 76 4.92 3.83 -3.05
C ALA A 76 3.76 2.93 -2.60
N VAL A 77 4.00 2.14 -1.56
CA VAL A 77 2.96 1.43 -0.81
C VAL A 77 2.58 2.28 0.40
N ARG A 78 1.29 2.58 0.55
CA ARG A 78 0.76 3.30 1.72
C ARG A 78 0.19 2.29 2.71
N ILE A 79 0.58 2.42 3.97
CA ILE A 79 0.17 1.52 5.06
C ILE A 79 -0.43 2.38 6.15
N GLN A 80 -1.66 2.08 6.58
CA GLN A 80 -2.30 2.74 7.71
C GLN A 80 -2.31 1.75 8.88
N VAL A 81 -1.78 2.21 10.02
CA VAL A 81 -1.77 1.45 11.28
C VAL A 81 -2.60 2.19 12.32
N VAL A 82 -3.31 1.43 13.14
CA VAL A 82 -3.92 1.96 14.35
C VAL A 82 -2.88 1.99 15.47
N GLN A 83 -2.76 3.12 16.15
CA GLN A 83 -1.94 3.24 17.37
C GLN A 83 -2.70 2.76 18.60
#